data_AF-A0A914ERB3-F1
#
_entry.id   AF-A0A914ERB3-F1
#
_cell.length_a   1.000
_cell.length_b   1.000
_cell.length_c   1.000
_cell.angle_alpha   90.00
_cell.angle_beta   90.00
_cell.angle_gamma   90.00
#
_symmetry.space_group_name_H-M   'P 1'
#
loop_
_entity.id
_entity.type
_entity.pdbx_description
1 polymer ?
#
loop_
_entity_poly.entity_id
_entity_poly.type
_entity_poly.pdbx_seq_one_letter_code
_entity_poly.pdbx_strand_id
1 'polypeptide(L)'
;MAAFLKLSSLLLFLTLLFLANICRGNKVKNIMDSKLDKIKQRLSGQMKGEEVDEIVAKLAKLRGIGKQKFAKKNGGGELKKLSLTTLTAKTNVTDAAVEKSDDENVGMKSVLFQGDMMLSSKQLNKLIAIAEKENEENVTDDTFAVRSKRQAMGDESGVTLFNKKLPIYYKFDETFSDETKRDLFRRAAADWTDHSCLNLVELLEGQTGKQQIIVQSVGDHPSGLKCFSYWGYTPGGTLLNLYDGCELYETYAHEIGHALGFYHTFARWDRDDYVHVKLTGNEEDDYQFKMETPESNNNFGLPYDLESIMHYPSDPVTGDMTAIDTRRKYIIGSENLITFTDYNMLNKLYKCEASCSAGGETCQNGGFRNPKSCDVCICPRGFTGNDCSEEATHEYTDIQCGGSLTATSASKTKLYTLNPNYAEKHIEAATCNWHIHAPSCKQIKVQFTTFTGPTINSFPCSDFGLEFRGEQIEIAGFRICKSNQISTSQSPKTFTAE
;
A
#
# COMPACT_ATOMS: atom_id res chain seq x y z
N MET A 1 -23.01 57.94 -4.41
CA MET A 1 -21.92 58.54 -3.61
C MET A 1 -21.88 57.85 -2.24
N ALA A 2 -21.35 56.62 -2.22
CA ALA A 2 -21.11 55.86 -1.00
C ALA A 2 -19.87 54.99 -1.24
N ALA A 3 -18.76 55.68 -1.48
CA ALA A 3 -17.40 55.20 -1.39
C ALA A 3 -16.62 56.36 -0.75
N PHE A 4 -15.64 56.06 0.11
CA PHE A 4 -14.97 56.94 1.06
C PHE A 4 -15.62 57.06 2.44
N LEU A 5 -15.50 56.00 3.25
CA LEU A 5 -15.24 56.06 4.70
C LEU A 5 -15.18 54.64 5.31
N LYS A 6 -14.24 53.81 4.83
CA LYS A 6 -13.78 52.58 5.52
C LYS A 6 -12.30 52.36 5.21
N LEU A 7 -11.43 53.22 5.75
CA LEU A 7 -9.98 53.05 5.64
C LEU A 7 -9.19 53.68 6.80
N SER A 8 -9.74 53.72 8.02
CA SER A 8 -8.98 54.14 9.22
C SER A 8 -9.13 53.26 10.46
N SER A 9 -9.91 52.17 10.42
CA SER A 9 -10.07 51.27 11.59
C SER A 9 -9.31 49.94 11.51
N LEU A 10 -8.73 49.59 10.36
CA LEU A 10 -8.00 48.32 10.20
C LEU A 10 -6.49 48.46 10.51
N LEU A 11 -5.92 49.66 10.39
CA LEU A 11 -4.49 49.91 10.62
C LEU A 11 -4.12 50.09 12.10
N LEU A 12 -5.09 50.46 12.95
CA LEU A 12 -4.89 50.56 14.41
C LEU A 12 -5.00 49.19 15.12
N PHE A 13 -5.73 48.24 14.51
CA PHE A 13 -5.87 46.89 15.05
C PHE A 13 -4.66 46.00 14.74
N LEU A 14 -4.06 46.18 13.56
CA LEU A 14 -2.85 45.45 13.14
C LEU A 14 -1.57 45.95 13.82
N THR A 15 -1.51 47.19 14.28
CA THR A 15 -0.37 47.73 15.04
C THR A 15 -0.39 47.33 16.53
N LEU A 16 -1.58 47.14 17.12
CA LEU A 16 -1.72 46.58 18.48
C LEU A 16 -1.46 45.06 18.55
N LEU A 17 -1.63 44.33 17.45
CA LEU A 17 -1.26 42.92 17.36
C LEU A 17 0.26 42.70 17.21
N PHE A 18 1.01 43.69 16.69
CA PHE A 18 2.46 43.59 16.53
C PHE A 18 3.24 43.91 17.82
N LEU A 19 2.66 44.65 18.78
CA LEU A 19 3.28 44.93 20.08
C LEU A 19 2.85 43.97 21.21
N ALA A 20 1.88 43.08 20.96
CA ALA A 20 1.51 42.01 21.90
C ALA A 20 2.28 40.69 21.67
N ASN A 21 3.31 40.70 20.82
CA ASN A 21 4.09 39.52 20.44
C ASN A 21 5.36 39.29 21.29
N ILE A 22 5.44 39.90 22.48
CA ILE A 22 6.56 39.68 23.42
C ILE A 22 6.14 39.00 24.73
N CYS A 23 4.84 38.82 25.01
CA CYS A 23 4.38 38.19 26.26
C CYS A 23 3.14 37.31 26.05
N ARG A 24 3.26 36.08 25.53
CA ARG A 24 2.15 35.10 25.56
C ARG A 24 2.55 33.63 25.37
N GLY A 25 3.49 33.15 26.19
CA GLY A 25 3.84 31.72 26.29
C GLY A 25 2.75 30.79 26.87
N ASN A 26 1.67 31.32 27.46
CA ASN A 26 0.69 30.50 28.20
C ASN A 26 -0.66 30.24 27.51
N LYS A 27 -1.05 30.98 26.46
CA LYS A 27 -2.37 30.74 25.80
C LYS A 27 -2.36 29.66 24.73
N VAL A 28 -1.24 29.49 24.02
CA VAL A 28 -1.08 28.40 23.04
C VAL A 28 -0.93 27.04 23.75
N LYS A 29 -0.25 27.05 24.91
CA LYS A 29 -0.12 25.88 25.78
C LYS A 29 -1.47 25.39 26.31
N ASN A 30 -2.31 26.30 26.83
CA ASN A 30 -3.64 25.94 27.36
C ASN A 30 -4.63 25.41 26.30
N ILE A 31 -4.46 25.77 25.02
CA ILE A 31 -5.30 25.24 23.93
C ILE A 31 -4.83 23.85 23.50
N MET A 32 -3.51 23.61 23.45
CA MET A 32 -2.95 22.27 23.21
C MET A 32 -3.27 21.32 24.38
N ASP A 33 -3.09 21.77 25.63
CA ASP A 33 -3.37 20.98 26.83
C ASP A 33 -4.87 20.62 26.93
N SER A 34 -5.77 21.56 26.60
CA SER A 34 -7.23 21.30 26.57
C SER A 34 -7.65 20.32 25.47
N LYS A 35 -6.96 20.31 24.32
CA LYS A 35 -7.19 19.32 23.25
C LYS A 35 -6.62 17.95 23.63
N LEU A 36 -5.46 17.92 24.30
CA LEU A 36 -4.84 16.71 24.83
C LEU A 36 -5.68 16.07 25.96
N ASP A 37 -6.27 16.87 26.84
CA ASP A 37 -7.16 16.38 27.90
C ASP A 37 -8.46 15.78 27.35
N LYS A 38 -8.99 16.32 26.24
CA LYS A 38 -10.13 15.71 25.52
C LYS A 38 -9.74 14.39 24.85
N ILE A 39 -8.51 14.27 24.36
CA ILE A 39 -7.95 13.01 23.83
C ILE A 39 -7.82 11.98 24.97
N LYS A 40 -7.27 12.38 26.14
CA LYS A 40 -7.12 11.53 27.34
C LYS A 40 -8.44 11.01 27.90
N GLN A 41 -9.48 11.86 27.94
CA GLN A 41 -10.81 11.45 28.38
C GLN A 41 -11.44 10.40 27.46
N ARG A 42 -11.12 10.44 26.16
CA ARG A 42 -11.68 9.56 25.11
C ARG A 42 -10.93 8.24 24.91
N LEU A 43 -9.71 8.12 25.43
CA LEU A 43 -8.87 6.91 25.37
C LEU A 43 -9.18 5.87 26.46
N SER A 44 -10.04 6.21 27.41
CA SER A 44 -10.28 5.43 28.65
C SER A 44 -10.85 4.01 28.47
N GLY A 45 -11.17 3.58 27.24
CA GLY A 45 -11.73 2.25 26.97
C GLY A 45 -10.73 1.16 26.56
N GLN A 46 -9.60 1.47 25.93
CA GLN A 46 -8.81 0.45 25.20
C GLN A 46 -7.28 0.63 25.22
N MET A 47 -6.77 1.80 25.62
CA MET A 47 -5.34 2.04 25.90
C MET A 47 -5.22 2.99 27.09
N LYS A 48 -4.16 2.88 27.91
CA LYS A 48 -3.95 3.90 28.95
C LYS A 48 -3.57 5.21 28.27
N GLY A 49 -4.21 6.34 28.62
CA GLY A 49 -3.92 7.64 28.01
C GLY A 49 -2.44 8.06 28.03
N GLU A 50 -1.66 7.52 28.97
CA GLU A 50 -0.20 7.67 29.06
C GLU A 50 0.55 7.04 27.87
N GLU A 51 0.03 5.97 27.28
CA GLU A 51 0.66 5.23 26.17
C GLU A 51 0.53 5.96 24.82
N VAL A 52 -0.59 6.67 24.61
CA VAL A 52 -0.81 7.46 23.39
C VAL A 52 0.06 8.72 23.38
N ASP A 53 0.16 9.42 24.50
CA ASP A 53 1.08 10.56 24.64
C ASP A 53 2.53 10.15 24.34
N GLU A 54 2.93 8.96 24.81
CA GLU A 54 4.26 8.40 24.56
C GLU A 54 4.49 8.13 23.06
N ILE A 55 3.53 7.52 22.37
CA ILE A 55 3.61 7.24 20.92
C ILE A 55 3.72 8.55 20.12
N VAL A 56 2.86 9.54 20.42
CA VAL A 56 2.88 10.85 19.74
C VAL A 56 4.23 11.53 19.93
N ALA A 57 4.76 11.58 21.15
CA ALA A 57 6.04 12.21 21.45
C ALA A 57 7.20 11.53 20.70
N LYS A 58 7.18 10.20 20.63
CA LYS A 58 8.21 9.43 19.93
C LYS A 58 8.13 9.58 18.40
N LEU A 59 6.94 9.66 17.81
CA LEU A 59 6.79 9.94 16.37
C LEU A 59 7.30 11.34 16.03
N ALA A 60 6.99 12.33 16.88
CA ALA A 60 7.54 13.68 16.74
C ALA A 60 9.09 13.68 16.81
N LYS A 61 9.68 12.90 17.73
CA LYS A 61 11.14 12.73 17.81
C LYS A 61 11.71 12.11 16.53
N LEU A 62 11.09 11.03 16.05
CA LEU A 62 11.51 10.33 14.82
C LEU A 62 11.53 11.28 13.61
N ARG A 63 10.47 12.07 13.45
CA ARG A 63 10.39 13.13 12.43
C ARG A 63 11.47 14.21 12.61
N GLY A 64 11.73 14.60 13.85
CA GLY A 64 12.78 15.60 14.18
C GLY A 64 14.20 15.15 13.83
N ILE A 65 14.49 13.85 13.90
CA ILE A 65 15.80 13.31 13.47
C ILE A 65 15.94 13.38 11.94
N GLY A 66 14.84 13.15 11.22
CA GLY A 66 14.75 13.50 9.79
C GLY A 66 15.28 14.91 9.53
N LYS A 67 14.80 15.89 10.33
CA LYS A 67 15.02 17.35 10.13
C LYS A 67 16.47 17.74 10.12
N GLN A 68 17.25 17.02 10.92
CA GLN A 68 18.68 17.24 11.02
C GLN A 68 19.44 16.63 9.83
N LYS A 69 18.98 15.50 9.28
CA LYS A 69 19.63 14.79 8.16
C LYS A 69 19.52 15.58 6.85
N PHE A 70 18.34 16.12 6.49
CA PHE A 70 18.20 16.93 5.28
C PHE A 70 18.95 18.26 5.38
N ALA A 71 18.92 18.89 6.56
CA ALA A 71 19.67 20.12 6.81
C ALA A 71 21.20 19.91 6.66
N LYS A 72 21.73 18.75 7.09
CA LYS A 72 23.12 18.35 6.86
C LYS A 72 23.41 18.06 5.38
N LYS A 73 22.51 17.35 4.68
CA LYS A 73 22.68 16.96 3.25
C LYS A 73 22.66 18.15 2.29
N ASN A 74 21.89 19.20 2.60
CA ASN A 74 21.75 20.40 1.76
C ASN A 74 22.65 21.58 2.18
N GLY A 75 23.62 21.36 3.06
CA GLY A 75 24.72 22.30 3.33
C GLY A 75 24.29 23.74 3.56
N GLY A 76 23.52 24.03 4.63
CA GLY A 76 23.41 25.39 5.21
C GLY A 76 23.04 26.54 4.26
N GLY A 77 22.39 26.28 3.12
CA GLY A 77 21.92 27.31 2.21
C GLY A 77 20.58 27.88 2.67
N GLU A 78 20.47 29.21 2.77
CA GLU A 78 19.23 29.93 3.05
C GLU A 78 18.05 29.36 2.26
N LEU A 79 16.94 29.09 2.97
CA LEU A 79 15.62 28.88 2.39
C LEU A 79 15.34 29.99 1.37
N LYS A 80 15.50 29.69 0.07
CA LYS A 80 14.93 30.52 -0.98
C LYS A 80 13.42 30.47 -0.80
N LYS A 81 12.88 31.55 -0.24
CA LYS A 81 11.47 31.94 -0.30
C LYS A 81 11.00 31.75 -1.74
N LEU A 82 10.33 30.65 -2.05
CA LEU A 82 9.67 30.51 -3.35
C LEU A 82 8.43 31.39 -3.30
N SER A 83 8.55 32.56 -3.94
CA SER A 83 7.50 33.55 -4.11
C SER A 83 6.33 32.91 -4.87
N LEU A 84 5.16 32.90 -4.24
CA LEU A 84 3.89 32.55 -4.84
C LEU A 84 3.46 33.69 -5.78
N THR A 85 4.04 33.77 -6.98
CA THR A 85 3.57 34.68 -8.03
C THR A 85 3.81 34.09 -9.41
N THR A 86 2.69 33.78 -10.08
CA THR A 86 2.37 33.94 -11.51
C THR A 86 1.77 32.66 -12.09
N LEU A 87 0.43 32.61 -12.15
CA LEU A 87 -0.33 31.95 -13.21
C LEU A 87 -1.76 32.53 -13.21
N THR A 88 -1.86 33.80 -13.58
CA THR A 88 -3.10 34.38 -14.13
C THR A 88 -3.04 34.23 -15.65
N ALA A 89 -3.81 33.29 -16.21
CA ALA A 89 -4.56 33.48 -17.46
C ALA A 89 -5.34 32.21 -17.89
N LYS A 90 -6.68 32.33 -17.78
CA LYS A 90 -7.72 31.79 -18.65
C LYS A 90 -7.81 30.26 -18.85
N THR A 91 -8.85 29.67 -18.25
CA THR A 91 -10.03 29.21 -19.01
C THR A 91 -11.22 29.02 -18.05
N ASN A 92 -12.40 29.45 -18.51
CA ASN A 92 -13.66 29.39 -17.77
C ASN A 92 -14.09 27.94 -17.59
N VAL A 93 -14.18 27.47 -16.34
CA VAL A 93 -14.98 26.31 -15.96
C VAL A 93 -15.89 26.74 -14.81
N THR A 94 -17.17 26.45 -15.00
CA THR A 94 -18.33 26.87 -14.22
C THR A 94 -18.25 26.47 -12.75
N ASP A 95 -18.74 27.38 -11.90
CA ASP A 95 -18.88 27.27 -10.45
C ASP A 95 -19.55 25.96 -9.99
N ALA A 96 -18.76 25.07 -9.36
CA ALA A 96 -19.18 24.13 -8.31
C ALA A 96 -17.97 23.32 -7.81
N ALA A 97 -17.27 23.82 -6.78
CA ALA A 97 -16.45 23.10 -5.80
C ALA A 97 -15.33 24.03 -5.28
N VAL A 98 -15.69 24.90 -4.32
CA VAL A 98 -14.72 25.46 -3.38
C VAL A 98 -15.25 25.13 -2.01
N GLU A 99 -15.04 23.89 -1.58
CA GLU A 99 -15.05 23.59 -0.15
C GLU A 99 -13.65 23.82 0.40
N LYS A 100 -13.66 24.57 1.50
CA LYS A 100 -12.55 25.18 2.21
C LYS A 100 -11.44 24.20 2.54
N SER A 101 -10.21 24.60 2.21
CA SER A 101 -9.01 24.09 2.87
C SER A 101 -8.99 24.62 4.31
N ASP A 102 -9.47 23.82 5.26
CA ASP A 102 -9.27 24.11 6.67
C ASP A 102 -7.88 23.61 7.10
N ASP A 103 -7.03 24.59 7.42
CA ASP A 103 -5.69 24.50 8.00
C ASP A 103 -5.75 24.04 9.49
N GLU A 104 -6.54 22.98 9.76
CA GLU A 104 -6.67 22.32 11.07
C GLU A 104 -5.98 20.94 11.12
N ASN A 105 -5.49 20.43 9.98
CA ASN A 105 -4.93 19.07 9.84
C ASN A 105 -3.44 18.92 10.21
N VAL A 106 -2.75 19.99 10.56
CA VAL A 106 -1.31 19.98 10.88
C VAL A 106 -1.00 19.17 12.16
N GLY A 107 -1.99 18.95 13.04
CA GLY A 107 -1.81 18.15 14.26
C GLY A 107 -2.12 16.65 14.12
N MET A 108 -2.80 16.22 13.05
CA MET A 108 -3.54 14.94 13.03
C MET A 108 -2.95 13.88 12.09
N LYS A 109 -2.17 14.28 11.07
CA LYS A 109 -1.25 13.40 10.33
C LYS A 109 -0.13 12.78 11.21
N SER A 110 -0.20 12.92 12.53
CA SER A 110 0.94 12.80 13.46
C SER A 110 1.16 11.43 14.09
N VAL A 111 0.18 10.52 14.01
CA VAL A 111 0.20 9.27 14.80
C VAL A 111 0.39 7.99 13.96
N LEU A 112 0.05 8.03 12.66
CA LEU A 112 0.23 6.88 11.78
C LEU A 112 1.55 6.97 11.01
N PHE A 113 2.19 5.83 10.88
CA PHE A 113 3.36 5.62 10.05
C PHE A 113 2.90 5.17 8.67
N GLN A 114 3.47 5.78 7.63
CA GLN A 114 3.12 5.57 6.23
C GLN A 114 1.65 5.84 5.84
N GLY A 115 0.83 6.40 6.74
CA GLY A 115 -0.54 6.81 6.48
C GLY A 115 -1.62 5.98 7.18
N ASP A 116 -1.37 4.70 7.45
CA ASP A 116 -2.39 3.75 7.94
C ASP A 116 -1.80 2.66 8.87
N MET A 117 -0.50 2.71 9.20
CA MET A 117 0.08 1.82 10.20
C MET A 117 0.23 2.47 11.57
N MET A 118 -0.34 1.84 12.59
CA MET A 118 -0.07 2.19 13.98
C MET A 118 1.12 1.37 14.52
N LEU A 119 2.11 2.07 15.06
CA LEU A 119 3.32 1.45 15.61
C LEU A 119 3.24 1.30 17.12
N SER A 120 3.66 0.15 17.63
CA SER A 120 3.90 -0.03 19.06
C SER A 120 5.08 0.83 19.55
N SER A 121 5.08 1.14 20.84
CA SER A 121 6.20 1.83 21.50
C SER A 121 7.56 1.14 21.26
N LYS A 122 7.58 -0.20 21.12
CA LYS A 122 8.80 -0.97 20.81
C LYS A 122 9.30 -0.73 19.39
N GLN A 123 8.41 -0.80 18.40
CA GLN A 123 8.75 -0.53 16.99
C GLN A 123 9.26 0.90 16.82
N LEU A 124 8.56 1.84 17.44
CA LEU A 124 8.89 3.24 17.32
C LEU A 124 10.24 3.61 17.96
N ASN A 125 10.53 3.08 19.14
CA ASN A 125 11.86 3.22 19.77
C ASN A 125 12.98 2.71 18.87
N LYS A 126 12.71 1.65 18.11
CA LYS A 126 13.68 1.06 17.20
C LYS A 126 13.92 1.91 15.97
N LEU A 127 12.86 2.41 15.34
CA LEU A 127 12.97 3.33 14.21
C LEU A 127 13.74 4.61 14.61
N ILE A 128 13.52 5.10 15.84
CA ILE A 128 14.29 6.21 16.41
C ILE A 128 15.77 5.84 16.52
N ALA A 129 16.10 4.69 17.10
CA ALA A 129 17.48 4.26 17.26
C ALA A 129 18.20 4.08 15.91
N ILE A 130 17.52 3.57 14.88
CA ILE A 130 18.06 3.46 13.52
C ILE A 130 18.31 4.86 12.94
N ALA A 131 17.33 5.76 13.04
CA ALA A 131 17.45 7.12 12.53
C ALA A 131 18.56 7.91 13.25
N GLU A 132 18.75 7.72 14.55
CA GLU A 132 19.84 8.34 15.33
C GLU A 132 21.20 7.84 14.86
N LYS A 133 21.38 6.53 14.66
CA LYS A 133 22.63 5.95 14.13
C LYS A 133 22.98 6.48 12.75
N GLU A 134 22.00 6.53 11.84
CA GLU A 134 22.20 7.08 10.50
C GLU A 134 22.57 8.58 10.50
N ASN A 135 22.21 9.32 11.55
CA ASN A 135 22.52 10.74 11.69
C ASN A 135 23.91 10.99 12.33
N GLU A 136 24.43 10.01 13.07
CA GLU A 136 25.79 10.02 13.66
C GLU A 136 26.86 9.62 12.66
N GLU A 137 26.56 8.70 11.73
CA GLU A 137 27.47 8.35 10.64
C GLU A 137 27.42 9.44 9.55
N ASN A 138 28.51 10.21 9.39
CA ASN A 138 28.69 11.13 8.27
C ASN A 138 28.71 10.32 6.97
N VAL A 139 27.58 10.22 6.28
CA VAL A 139 27.50 9.54 4.98
C VAL A 139 28.21 10.38 3.92
N THR A 140 29.51 10.16 3.79
CA THR A 140 30.26 10.39 2.55
C THR A 140 30.33 9.07 1.80
N ASP A 141 29.74 9.07 0.60
CA ASP A 141 30.07 8.17 -0.51
C ASP A 141 29.39 6.79 -0.61
N ASP A 142 29.15 6.44 -1.86
CA ASP A 142 28.16 5.57 -2.49
C ASP A 142 28.49 4.07 -2.42
N THR A 143 29.14 3.60 -1.36
CA THR A 143 29.59 2.20 -1.28
C THR A 143 29.43 1.62 0.12
N PHE A 144 28.19 1.32 0.51
CA PHE A 144 27.95 0.43 1.64
C PHE A 144 28.30 -1.00 1.25
N ALA A 145 29.57 -1.37 1.42
CA ALA A 145 29.98 -2.76 1.59
C ALA A 145 29.45 -3.25 2.95
N VAL A 146 28.16 -3.60 2.97
CA VAL A 146 27.47 -4.14 4.15
C VAL A 146 28.05 -5.51 4.47
N ARG A 147 28.68 -5.61 5.65
CA ARG A 147 29.07 -6.89 6.25
C ARG A 147 27.80 -7.71 6.49
N SER A 148 27.60 -8.79 5.72
CA SER A 148 26.48 -9.71 5.91
C SER A 148 26.55 -10.37 7.29
N LYS A 149 25.76 -9.90 8.25
CA LYS A 149 25.33 -10.74 9.37
C LYS A 149 24.03 -11.40 8.94
N ARG A 150 24.12 -12.68 8.61
CA ARG A 150 22.95 -13.55 8.37
C ARG A 150 22.08 -13.52 9.63
N GLN A 151 20.83 -13.08 9.54
CA GLN A 151 19.67 -13.83 10.04
C GLN A 151 18.33 -13.09 9.85
N ALA A 152 17.44 -13.76 9.13
CA ALA A 152 15.96 -13.74 9.15
C ALA A 152 15.21 -12.48 9.62
N MET A 153 14.25 -12.05 8.79
CA MET A 153 13.06 -11.30 9.24
C MET A 153 12.52 -11.89 10.54
N GLY A 154 12.64 -11.16 11.64
CA GLY A 154 12.22 -11.63 12.94
C GLY A 154 12.69 -10.77 14.10
N ASP A 155 13.88 -10.17 14.02
CA ASP A 155 14.41 -9.38 15.14
C ASP A 155 14.86 -7.97 14.80
N GLU A 156 15.00 -7.57 13.52
CA GLU A 156 15.52 -6.24 13.12
C GLU A 156 14.46 -5.21 12.70
N SER A 157 13.27 -5.60 12.25
CA SER A 157 12.12 -4.68 12.07
C SER A 157 11.41 -4.34 13.40
N GLY A 158 11.56 -5.18 14.42
CA GLY A 158 10.87 -5.02 15.72
C GLY A 158 9.41 -5.45 15.72
N VAL A 159 8.89 -5.91 14.58
CA VAL A 159 7.56 -6.52 14.42
C VAL A 159 7.51 -7.82 15.19
N THR A 160 6.41 -8.01 15.93
CA THR A 160 6.11 -9.32 16.52
C THR A 160 5.09 -9.99 15.61
N LEU A 161 5.36 -11.21 15.15
CA LEU A 161 4.42 -11.96 14.31
C LEU A 161 3.47 -12.78 15.17
N PHE A 162 2.31 -13.11 14.59
CA PHE A 162 1.43 -14.11 15.17
C PHE A 162 2.12 -15.48 15.25
N ASN A 163 1.69 -16.34 16.19
CA ASN A 163 2.21 -17.70 16.22
C ASN A 163 1.40 -18.54 15.25
N LYS A 164 1.96 -18.80 14.07
CA LYS A 164 1.31 -19.61 13.01
C LYS A 164 0.82 -20.99 13.45
N LYS A 165 1.33 -21.55 14.57
CA LYS A 165 0.89 -22.85 15.09
C LYS A 165 -0.43 -22.77 15.87
N LEU A 166 -0.92 -21.56 16.16
CA LEU A 166 -2.16 -21.31 16.87
C LEU A 166 -3.13 -20.56 15.94
N PRO A 167 -4.45 -20.72 16.13
CA PRO A 167 -5.43 -19.86 15.47
C PRO A 167 -5.19 -18.39 15.82
N ILE A 168 -5.28 -17.53 14.80
CA ILE A 168 -5.33 -16.07 14.94
C ILE A 168 -6.80 -15.70 15.03
N TYR A 169 -7.25 -15.34 16.21
CA TYR A 169 -8.65 -15.01 16.39
C TYR A 169 -8.95 -13.60 15.89
N TYR A 170 -10.17 -13.32 15.44
CA TYR A 170 -10.65 -11.96 15.27
C TYR A 170 -12.04 -11.79 15.90
N LYS A 171 -12.35 -10.59 16.35
CA LYS A 171 -13.68 -10.25 16.87
C LYS A 171 -14.09 -8.87 16.40
N PHE A 172 -15.40 -8.68 16.24
CA PHE A 172 -15.99 -7.39 15.95
C PHE A 172 -16.36 -6.69 17.25
N ASP A 173 -15.82 -5.49 17.44
CA ASP A 173 -16.26 -4.58 18.49
C ASP A 173 -17.71 -4.14 18.22
N GLU A 174 -18.41 -3.68 19.27
CA GLU A 174 -19.80 -3.21 19.18
C GLU A 174 -19.96 -2.06 18.16
N THR A 175 -18.91 -1.26 17.98
CA THR A 175 -18.87 -0.18 16.96
C THR A 175 -18.91 -0.71 15.53
N PHE A 176 -18.49 -1.95 15.29
CA PHE A 176 -18.50 -2.60 13.97
C PHE A 176 -19.66 -3.59 13.88
N SER A 177 -20.90 -3.08 13.86
CA SER A 177 -22.13 -3.88 13.94
C SER A 177 -22.79 -4.21 12.60
N ASP A 178 -22.39 -3.58 11.50
CA ASP A 178 -22.94 -3.84 10.17
C ASP A 178 -22.52 -5.21 9.64
N GLU A 179 -23.50 -6.10 9.43
CA GLU A 179 -23.24 -7.48 9.00
C GLU A 179 -22.70 -7.58 7.58
N THR A 180 -23.04 -6.65 6.69
CA THR A 180 -22.48 -6.62 5.33
C THR A 180 -20.99 -6.28 5.37
N LYS A 181 -20.60 -5.33 6.23
CA LYS A 181 -19.19 -5.02 6.48
C LYS A 181 -18.47 -6.21 7.14
N ARG A 182 -19.10 -6.90 8.08
CA ARG A 182 -18.54 -8.13 8.69
C ARG A 182 -18.34 -9.25 7.68
N ASP A 183 -19.31 -9.50 6.81
CA ASP A 183 -19.18 -10.49 5.72
C ASP A 183 -18.08 -10.13 4.72
N LEU A 184 -17.86 -8.84 4.45
CA LEU A 184 -16.73 -8.39 3.66
C LEU A 184 -15.40 -8.67 4.38
N PHE A 185 -15.30 -8.40 5.68
CA PHE A 185 -14.11 -8.71 6.48
C PHE A 185 -13.83 -10.21 6.54
N ARG A 186 -14.86 -11.04 6.75
CA ARG A 186 -14.74 -12.50 6.76
C ARG A 186 -14.18 -13.02 5.45
N ARG A 187 -14.62 -12.48 4.31
CA ARG A 187 -14.09 -12.83 2.98
C ARG A 187 -12.61 -12.47 2.85
N ALA A 188 -12.22 -11.24 3.18
CA ALA A 188 -10.81 -10.83 3.16
C ALA A 188 -9.93 -11.69 4.10
N ALA A 189 -10.42 -12.03 5.29
CA ALA A 189 -9.72 -12.89 6.24
C ALA A 189 -9.61 -14.34 5.76
N ALA A 190 -10.64 -14.85 5.09
CA ALA A 190 -10.64 -16.16 4.46
C ALA A 190 -9.60 -16.26 3.35
N ASP A 191 -9.46 -15.24 2.51
CA ASP A 191 -8.51 -15.28 1.39
C ASP A 191 -7.05 -15.37 1.84
N TRP A 192 -6.68 -14.61 2.88
CA TRP A 192 -5.37 -14.77 3.54
C TRP A 192 -5.19 -16.15 4.16
N THR A 193 -6.27 -16.70 4.71
CA THR A 193 -6.27 -18.01 5.37
C THR A 193 -6.10 -19.12 4.34
N ASP A 194 -6.82 -19.11 3.22
CA ASP A 194 -6.85 -20.19 2.24
C ASP A 194 -5.56 -20.32 1.42
N HIS A 195 -4.80 -19.23 1.34
CA HIS A 195 -3.52 -19.18 0.61
C HIS A 195 -2.30 -19.20 1.54
N SER A 196 -2.45 -19.50 2.83
CA SER A 196 -1.33 -19.56 3.78
C SER A 196 -1.49 -20.63 4.85
N CYS A 197 -0.46 -20.78 5.70
CA CYS A 197 -0.54 -21.66 6.86
C CYS A 197 -1.20 -21.00 8.08
N LEU A 198 -1.64 -19.75 7.94
CA LEU A 198 -2.35 -19.04 9.00
C LEU A 198 -3.82 -19.45 9.01
N ASN A 199 -4.43 -19.36 10.19
CA ASN A 199 -5.82 -19.71 10.39
C ASN A 199 -6.51 -18.56 11.12
N LEU A 200 -7.14 -17.66 10.37
CA LEU A 200 -7.92 -16.56 10.94
C LEU A 200 -9.33 -17.06 11.27
N VAL A 201 -9.74 -16.94 12.54
CA VAL A 201 -10.99 -17.51 13.03
C VAL A 201 -11.78 -16.47 13.81
N GLU A 202 -13.04 -16.27 13.46
CA GLU A 202 -13.93 -15.40 14.22
C GLU A 202 -14.20 -15.97 15.62
N LEU A 203 -14.04 -15.14 16.65
CA LEU A 203 -14.52 -15.45 18.00
C LEU A 203 -15.99 -15.12 18.10
N LEU A 204 -16.77 -16.12 18.50
CA LEU A 204 -18.14 -15.89 18.93
C LEU A 204 -18.15 -15.21 20.32
N GLU A 205 -19.27 -14.56 20.62
CA GLU A 205 -19.44 -13.84 21.88
C GLU A 205 -19.11 -14.72 23.10
N GLY A 206 -18.32 -14.18 24.03
CA GLY A 206 -17.86 -14.88 25.24
C GLY A 206 -16.63 -15.80 25.04
N GLN A 207 -16.15 -15.99 23.80
CA GLN A 207 -14.91 -16.72 23.55
C GLN A 207 -13.67 -15.83 23.75
N THR A 208 -12.53 -16.45 24.09
CA THR A 208 -11.25 -15.75 24.23
C THR A 208 -10.15 -16.45 23.45
N GLY A 209 -9.30 -15.67 22.81
CA GLY A 209 -8.15 -16.13 22.04
C GLY A 209 -6.84 -15.61 22.63
N LYS A 210 -5.77 -16.42 22.59
CA LYS A 210 -4.43 -15.98 23.04
C LYS A 210 -3.84 -14.89 22.14
N GLN A 211 -4.16 -14.94 20.86
CA GLN A 211 -3.77 -13.94 19.88
C GLN A 211 -5.01 -13.55 19.10
N GLN A 212 -5.33 -12.26 19.11
CA GLN A 212 -6.59 -11.76 18.56
C GLN A 212 -6.39 -10.45 17.79
N ILE A 213 -7.18 -10.26 16.75
CA ILE A 213 -7.42 -9.01 16.04
C ILE A 213 -8.75 -8.44 16.55
N ILE A 214 -8.81 -7.14 16.82
CA ILE A 214 -10.01 -6.44 17.28
C ILE A 214 -10.40 -5.46 16.18
N VAL A 215 -11.54 -5.71 15.55
CA VAL A 215 -12.05 -4.91 14.44
C VAL A 215 -13.09 -3.92 14.96
N GLN A 216 -12.87 -2.63 14.74
CA GLN A 216 -13.76 -1.56 15.20
C GLN A 216 -14.06 -0.55 14.10
N SER A 217 -15.08 0.28 14.30
CA SER A 217 -15.41 1.40 13.41
C SER A 217 -15.55 2.68 14.24
N VAL A 218 -14.44 3.39 14.44
CA VAL A 218 -14.40 4.65 15.20
C VAL A 218 -13.93 5.80 14.32
N GLY A 219 -14.78 6.83 14.18
CA GLY A 219 -14.53 7.98 13.30
C GLY A 219 -13.81 9.15 13.95
N ASP A 220 -14.00 9.32 15.26
CA ASP A 220 -13.38 10.40 16.05
C ASP A 220 -12.00 9.99 16.60
N HIS A 221 -11.24 9.19 15.83
CA HIS A 221 -9.92 8.70 16.27
C HIS A 221 -8.87 9.82 16.19
N PRO A 222 -7.93 9.95 17.16
CA PRO A 222 -6.90 11.00 17.17
C PRO A 222 -6.00 11.09 15.94
N SER A 223 -5.93 10.04 15.11
CA SER A 223 -5.20 10.02 13.84
C SER A 223 -5.94 10.72 12.69
N GLY A 224 -7.24 11.00 12.81
CA GLY A 224 -8.05 11.57 11.73
C GLY A 224 -8.21 10.68 10.49
N LEU A 225 -7.60 9.49 10.50
CA LEU A 225 -7.53 8.53 9.40
C LEU A 225 -8.47 7.37 9.70
N LYS A 226 -9.18 6.94 8.64
CA LYS A 226 -10.41 6.15 8.74
C LYS A 226 -10.15 4.65 8.72
N CYS A 227 -9.15 4.23 7.96
CA CYS A 227 -8.72 2.84 7.79
C CYS A 227 -7.27 2.76 8.29
N PHE A 228 -7.01 1.90 9.27
CA PHE A 228 -5.65 1.65 9.76
C PHE A 228 -5.57 0.37 10.58
N SER A 229 -4.35 -0.14 10.74
CA SER A 229 -4.08 -1.35 11.51
C SER A 229 -2.77 -1.22 12.29
N TYR A 230 -2.66 -1.94 13.41
CA TYR A 230 -1.35 -2.14 14.02
C TYR A 230 -0.47 -3.01 13.13
N TRP A 231 0.81 -2.68 13.08
CA TRP A 231 1.78 -3.50 12.36
C TRP A 231 2.19 -4.74 13.17
N GLY A 232 1.64 -5.90 12.83
CA GLY A 232 1.93 -7.17 13.48
C GLY A 232 1.06 -7.51 14.71
N TYR A 233 1.46 -8.56 15.43
CA TYR A 233 0.84 -8.99 16.68
C TYR A 233 1.15 -8.01 17.82
N THR A 234 0.09 -7.49 18.45
CA THR A 234 0.17 -6.68 19.66
C THR A 234 -0.37 -7.47 20.86
N PRO A 235 0.40 -7.61 21.96
CA PRO A 235 -0.10 -8.23 23.19
C PRO A 235 -1.36 -7.52 23.70
N GLY A 236 -2.40 -8.29 24.03
CA GLY A 236 -3.72 -7.77 24.42
C GLY A 236 -4.72 -7.69 23.26
N GLY A 237 -4.24 -7.60 22.02
CA GLY A 237 -5.04 -7.60 20.80
C GLY A 237 -4.50 -6.61 19.77
N THR A 238 -4.41 -7.03 18.51
CA THR A 238 -4.05 -6.15 17.38
C THR A 238 -5.30 -5.40 16.95
N LEU A 239 -5.33 -4.09 17.17
CA LEU A 239 -6.45 -3.24 16.74
C LEU A 239 -6.42 -2.99 15.24
N LEU A 240 -7.60 -3.00 14.63
CA LEU A 240 -7.82 -2.70 13.23
C LEU A 240 -9.09 -1.82 13.13
N ASN A 241 -8.95 -0.60 12.62
CA ASN A 241 -10.04 0.37 12.52
C ASN A 241 -10.50 0.48 11.08
N LEU A 242 -11.78 0.23 10.85
CA LEU A 242 -12.43 0.26 9.54
C LEU A 242 -13.67 1.15 9.64
N TYR A 243 -13.44 2.46 9.59
CA TYR A 243 -14.52 3.45 9.67
C TYR A 243 -15.26 3.62 8.34
N ASP A 244 -16.30 4.46 8.34
CA ASP A 244 -17.08 4.79 7.16
C ASP A 244 -16.20 5.32 6.00
N GLY A 245 -16.27 4.63 4.86
CA GLY A 245 -15.45 4.85 3.68
C GLY A 245 -14.39 3.78 3.44
N CYS A 246 -14.23 2.81 4.35
CA CYS A 246 -13.31 1.68 4.19
C CYS A 246 -13.97 0.44 3.58
N GLU A 247 -15.25 0.46 3.20
CA GLU A 247 -16.07 -0.72 2.83
C GLU A 247 -15.76 -1.32 1.46
N LEU A 248 -14.47 -1.59 1.24
CA LEU A 248 -13.92 -2.20 0.04
C LEU A 248 -13.13 -3.45 0.45
N TYR A 249 -13.21 -4.49 -0.38
CA TYR A 249 -12.50 -5.74 -0.11
C TYR A 249 -10.99 -5.47 0.02
N GLU A 250 -10.46 -4.67 -0.91
CA GLU A 250 -9.05 -4.35 -1.01
C GLU A 250 -8.54 -3.63 0.23
N THR A 251 -9.32 -2.71 0.78
CA THR A 251 -9.00 -2.01 2.02
C THR A 251 -8.97 -2.98 3.20
N TYR A 252 -9.95 -3.86 3.33
CA TYR A 252 -9.96 -4.82 4.45
C TYR A 252 -8.82 -5.83 4.35
N ALA A 253 -8.53 -6.33 3.14
CA ALA A 253 -7.42 -7.21 2.88
C ALA A 253 -6.06 -6.55 3.20
N HIS A 254 -5.90 -5.27 2.82
CA HIS A 254 -4.72 -4.46 3.12
C HIS A 254 -4.47 -4.33 4.63
N GLU A 255 -5.49 -3.92 5.38
CA GLU A 255 -5.37 -3.71 6.82
C GLU A 255 -5.14 -5.01 7.60
N ILE A 256 -5.71 -6.13 7.11
CA ILE A 256 -5.37 -7.46 7.61
C ILE A 256 -3.90 -7.78 7.29
N GLY A 257 -3.41 -7.45 6.10
CA GLY A 257 -2.00 -7.58 5.72
C GLY A 257 -1.06 -6.90 6.72
N HIS A 258 -1.37 -5.66 7.12
CA HIS A 258 -0.63 -4.96 8.18
C HIS A 258 -0.63 -5.70 9.51
N ALA A 259 -1.79 -6.18 9.95
CA ALA A 259 -1.90 -6.98 11.16
C ALA A 259 -1.05 -8.26 11.06
N LEU A 260 -1.00 -8.90 9.89
CA LEU A 260 -0.18 -10.09 9.64
C LEU A 260 1.31 -9.79 9.56
N GLY A 261 1.71 -8.52 9.51
CA GLY A 261 3.10 -8.07 9.61
C GLY A 261 3.66 -7.48 8.31
N PHE A 262 2.82 -7.24 7.31
CA PHE A 262 3.23 -6.51 6.11
C PHE A 262 3.33 -5.01 6.39
N TYR A 263 4.29 -4.37 5.74
CA TYR A 263 4.36 -2.93 5.56
C TYR A 263 4.17 -2.66 4.06
N HIS A 264 4.15 -1.39 3.65
CA HIS A 264 3.89 -1.08 2.26
C HIS A 264 4.98 -1.54 1.29
N THR A 265 4.58 -1.98 0.11
CA THR A 265 5.49 -2.41 -0.96
C THR A 265 6.43 -1.27 -1.41
N PHE A 266 5.94 -0.02 -1.41
CA PHE A 266 6.78 1.15 -1.73
C PHE A 266 7.89 1.43 -0.71
N ALA A 267 7.86 0.79 0.46
CA ALA A 267 8.88 0.96 1.48
C ALA A 267 10.00 -0.08 1.40
N ARG A 268 9.95 -1.02 0.44
CA ARG A 268 11.05 -1.98 0.23
C ARG A 268 12.37 -1.24 -0.01
N TRP A 269 13.48 -1.83 0.44
CA TRP A 269 14.81 -1.23 0.27
C TRP A 269 15.24 -1.10 -1.20
N ASP A 270 14.65 -1.90 -2.09
CA ASP A 270 14.92 -1.94 -3.54
C ASP A 270 13.90 -1.14 -4.36
N ARG A 271 12.98 -0.39 -3.73
CA ARG A 271 11.85 0.25 -4.44
C ARG A 271 12.29 1.26 -5.50
N ASP A 272 13.44 1.93 -5.31
CA ASP A 272 13.97 2.93 -6.25
C ASP A 272 14.47 2.30 -7.58
N ASP A 273 14.53 0.96 -7.70
CA ASP A 273 14.76 0.26 -8.97
C ASP A 273 13.47 0.10 -9.80
N TYR A 274 12.30 0.34 -9.20
CA TYR A 274 10.98 0.06 -9.81
C TYR A 274 10.07 1.29 -9.87
N VAL A 275 10.13 2.17 -8.88
CA VAL A 275 9.31 3.38 -8.79
C VAL A 275 10.15 4.61 -8.45
N HIS A 276 9.70 5.76 -8.94
CA HIS A 276 10.16 7.06 -8.50
C HIS A 276 9.11 7.67 -7.57
N VAL A 277 9.50 7.96 -6.33
CA VAL A 277 8.68 8.70 -5.37
C VAL A 277 9.05 10.19 -5.43
N LYS A 278 8.06 11.03 -5.68
CA LYS A 278 8.19 12.47 -5.73
C LYS A 278 8.14 13.04 -4.32
N LEU A 279 9.32 13.20 -3.72
CA LEU A 279 9.47 13.85 -2.43
C LEU A 279 9.25 15.36 -2.54
N THR A 280 8.56 15.92 -1.56
CA THR A 280 8.17 17.33 -1.50
C THR A 280 9.28 18.22 -0.94
N GLY A 281 10.27 17.63 -0.26
CA GLY A 281 11.24 18.34 0.56
C GLY A 281 10.69 18.75 1.93
N ASN A 282 9.39 18.53 2.19
CA ASN A 282 8.85 18.52 3.53
C ASN A 282 9.07 17.14 4.12
N GLU A 283 10.09 17.01 4.95
CA GLU A 283 10.41 15.72 5.55
C GLU A 283 9.30 15.07 6.37
N GLU A 284 8.39 15.85 6.95
CA GLU A 284 7.30 15.26 7.71
C GLU A 284 6.35 14.48 6.81
N ASP A 285 6.12 14.98 5.60
CA ASP A 285 5.38 14.28 4.56
C ASP A 285 6.27 13.21 3.89
N ASP A 286 7.53 13.51 3.60
CA ASP A 286 8.46 12.59 2.93
C ASP A 286 8.82 11.36 3.79
N TYR A 287 8.77 11.49 5.13
CA TYR A 287 9.01 10.37 6.05
C TYR A 287 7.96 9.26 5.90
N GLN A 288 6.76 9.59 5.41
CA GLN A 288 5.72 8.60 5.09
C GLN A 288 6.15 7.67 3.94
N PHE A 289 7.14 8.09 3.14
CA PHE A 289 7.73 7.29 2.05
C PHE A 289 9.10 6.72 2.41
N LYS A 290 9.43 6.64 3.71
CA LYS A 290 10.71 6.09 4.16
C LYS A 290 10.88 4.64 3.68
N MET A 291 12.04 4.34 3.11
CA MET A 291 12.47 2.98 2.81
C MET A 291 12.95 2.26 4.06
N GLU A 292 12.68 0.97 4.12
CA GLU A 292 13.38 0.01 4.95
C GLU A 292 14.81 -0.20 4.44
N THR A 293 15.66 -0.78 5.28
CA THR A 293 17.04 -1.12 4.90
C THR A 293 17.13 -2.61 4.52
N PRO A 294 18.17 -3.05 3.79
CA PRO A 294 18.37 -4.48 3.51
C PRO A 294 18.45 -5.37 4.76
N GLU A 295 18.79 -4.78 5.91
CA GLU A 295 18.83 -5.45 7.20
C GLU A 295 17.43 -5.57 7.84
N SER A 296 16.61 -4.51 7.77
CA SER A 296 15.25 -4.51 8.34
C SER A 296 14.19 -5.14 7.42
N ASN A 297 14.46 -5.23 6.11
CA ASN A 297 13.57 -5.79 5.11
C ASN A 297 14.25 -6.92 4.30
N ASN A 298 13.63 -8.11 4.32
CA ASN A 298 13.95 -9.19 3.39
C ASN A 298 12.82 -9.37 2.37
N ASN A 299 13.10 -9.13 1.10
CA ASN A 299 12.14 -9.33 0.00
C ASN A 299 11.96 -10.81 -0.39
N PHE A 300 12.69 -11.72 0.27
CA PHE A 300 12.68 -13.16 0.04
C PHE A 300 13.00 -13.59 -1.41
N GLY A 301 13.69 -12.73 -2.15
CA GLY A 301 13.95 -12.93 -3.59
C GLY A 301 12.70 -12.80 -4.46
N LEU A 302 11.59 -12.28 -3.92
CA LEU A 302 10.36 -12.04 -4.68
C LEU A 302 10.47 -10.74 -5.49
N PRO A 303 9.93 -10.73 -6.72
CA PRO A 303 9.92 -9.54 -7.55
C PRO A 303 9.15 -8.39 -6.88
N TYR A 304 9.41 -7.16 -7.31
CA TYR A 304 8.65 -6.00 -6.88
C TYR A 304 7.32 -5.97 -7.62
N ASP A 305 6.23 -6.19 -6.89
CA ASP A 305 4.89 -6.18 -7.46
C ASP A 305 4.23 -4.80 -7.33
N LEU A 306 4.04 -4.13 -8.47
CA LEU A 306 3.36 -2.84 -8.53
C LEU A 306 1.86 -2.96 -8.25
N GLU A 307 1.29 -4.17 -8.39
CA GLU A 307 -0.11 -4.45 -8.13
C GLU A 307 -0.37 -4.99 -6.73
N SER A 308 0.68 -5.21 -5.92
CA SER A 308 0.53 -5.72 -4.55
C SER A 308 -0.57 -4.98 -3.80
N ILE A 309 -1.39 -5.71 -3.05
CA ILE A 309 -2.42 -5.12 -2.21
C ILE A 309 -1.83 -4.12 -1.21
N MET A 310 -0.55 -4.27 -0.86
CA MET A 310 0.21 -3.39 0.04
C MET A 310 0.90 -2.23 -0.68
N HIS A 311 0.69 -2.04 -1.98
CA HIS A 311 1.25 -0.92 -2.73
C HIS A 311 0.25 0.24 -2.81
N TYR A 312 0.67 1.43 -2.41
CA TYR A 312 -0.18 2.62 -2.60
C TYR A 312 -0.44 2.89 -4.08
N PRO A 313 -1.68 3.27 -4.44
CA PRO A 313 -1.97 3.70 -5.80
C PRO A 313 -1.19 4.99 -6.11
N SER A 314 -0.83 5.15 -7.38
CA SER A 314 -0.29 6.42 -7.87
C SER A 314 -1.40 7.46 -7.89
N ASP A 315 -1.17 8.66 -7.33
CA ASP A 315 -2.12 9.76 -7.44
C ASP A 315 -2.10 10.31 -8.89
N PRO A 316 -3.21 10.25 -9.64
CA PRO A 316 -3.28 10.72 -11.02
C PRO A 316 -3.03 12.23 -11.19
N VAL A 317 -3.24 13.01 -10.13
CA VAL A 317 -3.15 14.46 -10.12
C VAL A 317 -1.75 14.90 -9.68
N THR A 318 -1.26 14.37 -8.56
CA THR A 318 0.01 14.83 -7.97
C THR A 318 1.22 14.09 -8.55
N GLY A 319 1.04 12.86 -9.03
CA GLY A 319 2.11 11.99 -9.51
C GLY A 319 3.14 11.73 -8.42
N ASP A 320 2.66 11.51 -7.20
CA ASP A 320 3.46 11.26 -6.00
C ASP A 320 4.35 10.02 -6.14
N MET A 321 3.90 9.02 -6.89
CA MET A 321 4.66 7.83 -7.22
C MET A 321 4.47 7.42 -8.68
N THR A 322 5.55 7.08 -9.37
CA THR A 322 5.50 6.70 -10.79
C THR A 322 6.40 5.50 -11.08
N ALA A 323 5.97 4.58 -11.93
CA ALA A 323 6.79 3.43 -12.32
C ALA A 323 7.93 3.90 -13.23
N ILE A 324 9.14 3.42 -12.98
CA ILE A 324 10.31 3.66 -13.82
C ILE A 324 10.07 3.10 -15.22
N ASP A 325 9.53 1.88 -15.29
CA ASP A 325 8.96 1.37 -16.52
C ASP A 325 7.63 2.07 -16.79
N THR A 326 7.67 3.13 -17.60
CA THR A 326 6.48 3.91 -18.00
C THR A 326 5.37 3.07 -18.64
N ARG A 327 5.66 1.85 -19.11
CA ARG A 327 4.66 0.89 -19.61
C ARG A 327 3.77 0.41 -18.45
N ARG A 328 4.33 0.24 -17.26
CA ARG A 328 3.65 -0.22 -16.04
C ARG A 328 3.07 0.92 -15.20
N LYS A 329 3.09 2.16 -15.69
CA LYS A 329 2.57 3.32 -14.92
C LYS A 329 1.08 3.22 -14.55
N TYR A 330 0.32 2.40 -15.27
CA TYR A 330 -1.13 2.25 -15.06
C TYR A 330 -1.51 1.08 -14.15
N ILE A 331 -0.53 0.35 -13.60
CA ILE A 331 -0.79 -0.82 -12.76
C ILE A 331 -0.45 -0.60 -11.27
N ILE A 332 0.16 0.55 -10.95
CA ILE A 332 0.59 0.87 -9.57
C ILE A 332 -0.63 0.96 -8.66
N GLY A 333 -0.70 0.06 -7.67
CA GLY A 333 -1.82 -0.07 -6.74
C GLY A 333 -3.16 -0.29 -7.44
N SER A 334 -3.17 -1.03 -8.55
CA SER A 334 -4.36 -1.18 -9.40
C SER A 334 -5.16 -2.46 -9.16
N GLU A 335 -4.59 -3.44 -8.48
CA GLU A 335 -5.28 -4.70 -8.21
C GLU A 335 -6.11 -4.54 -6.94
N ASN A 336 -7.37 -4.97 -7.02
CA ASN A 336 -8.31 -4.90 -5.90
C ASN A 336 -8.30 -6.21 -5.09
N LEU A 337 -7.34 -7.10 -5.36
CA LEU A 337 -7.21 -8.43 -4.78
C LEU A 337 -5.81 -8.64 -4.22
N ILE A 338 -5.69 -9.59 -3.29
CA ILE A 338 -4.39 -10.03 -2.80
C ILE A 338 -3.65 -10.73 -3.95
N THR A 339 -2.44 -10.27 -4.25
CA THR A 339 -1.68 -10.79 -5.39
C THR A 339 -1.01 -12.12 -5.08
N PHE A 340 -0.64 -12.86 -6.13
CA PHE A 340 0.15 -14.09 -5.98
C PHE A 340 1.43 -13.86 -5.16
N THR A 341 2.12 -12.74 -5.39
CA THR A 341 3.33 -12.40 -4.65
C THR A 341 3.07 -12.04 -3.20
N ASP A 342 1.92 -11.43 -2.86
CA ASP A 342 1.52 -11.17 -1.48
C ASP A 342 1.34 -12.49 -0.72
N TYR A 343 0.64 -13.47 -1.31
CA TYR A 343 0.50 -14.80 -0.73
C TYR A 343 1.86 -15.50 -0.55
N ASN A 344 2.71 -15.46 -1.57
CA ASN A 344 4.04 -16.09 -1.50
C ASN A 344 4.89 -15.43 -0.39
N MET A 345 4.86 -14.09 -0.31
CA MET A 345 5.57 -13.34 0.71
C MET A 345 5.09 -13.69 2.12
N LEU A 346 3.78 -13.86 2.33
CA LEU A 346 3.22 -14.25 3.63
C LEU A 346 3.70 -15.64 4.04
N ASN A 347 3.70 -16.58 3.09
CA ASN A 347 4.18 -17.93 3.33
C ASN A 347 5.68 -17.97 3.65
N LYS A 348 6.51 -17.14 3.01
CA LYS A 348 7.94 -17.02 3.33
C LYS A 348 8.17 -16.33 4.68
N LEU A 349 7.43 -15.26 4.97
CA LEU A 349 7.44 -14.53 6.25
C LEU A 349 7.16 -15.47 7.42
N TYR A 350 6.09 -16.26 7.32
CA TYR A 350 5.73 -17.22 8.36
C TYR A 350 6.43 -18.58 8.21
N LYS A 351 7.32 -18.77 7.22
CA LYS A 351 8.01 -20.04 6.96
C LYS A 351 7.05 -21.22 6.80
N CYS A 352 5.92 -20.99 6.14
CA CYS A 352 4.86 -21.98 5.92
C CYS A 352 5.34 -23.18 5.08
N GLU A 353 6.43 -23.02 4.31
CA GLU A 353 7.07 -24.08 3.54
C GLU A 353 7.43 -25.31 4.40
N ALA A 354 7.77 -25.10 5.69
CA ALA A 354 8.07 -26.18 6.63
C ALA A 354 6.85 -26.99 7.09
N SER A 355 5.62 -26.56 6.74
CA SER A 355 4.40 -27.32 7.03
C SER A 355 4.26 -28.55 6.16
N CYS A 356 4.90 -28.55 4.99
CA CYS A 356 4.90 -29.70 4.08
C CYS A 356 6.19 -30.52 4.22
N SER A 357 6.05 -31.84 4.18
CA SER A 357 7.20 -32.77 4.24
C SER A 357 8.10 -32.60 3.01
N ALA A 358 9.40 -32.83 3.19
CA ALA A 358 10.35 -32.86 2.10
C ALA A 358 10.02 -34.02 1.13
N GLY A 359 9.88 -33.71 -0.17
CA GLY A 359 9.60 -34.71 -1.22
C GLY A 359 8.23 -34.64 -1.91
N GLY A 360 7.47 -33.54 -1.78
CA GLY A 360 6.24 -33.32 -2.56
C GLY A 360 6.50 -32.83 -4.00
N GLU A 361 5.43 -32.77 -4.80
CA GLU A 361 5.46 -32.27 -6.18
C GLU A 361 6.12 -30.89 -6.25
N THR A 362 6.95 -30.70 -7.27
CA THR A 362 7.58 -29.40 -7.56
C THR A 362 6.59 -28.59 -8.36
N CYS A 363 6.08 -27.51 -7.78
CA CYS A 363 5.22 -26.56 -8.49
C CYS A 363 5.98 -25.99 -9.70
N GLN A 364 5.30 -25.95 -10.83
CA GLN A 364 5.77 -25.40 -12.10
C GLN A 364 5.39 -23.92 -12.21
N ASN A 365 5.92 -23.26 -13.24
CA ASN A 365 5.53 -21.90 -13.64
C ASN A 365 5.52 -20.90 -12.48
N GLY A 366 6.51 -20.96 -11.59
CA GLY A 366 6.65 -20.03 -10.46
C GLY A 366 5.69 -20.27 -9.28
N GLY A 367 4.84 -21.31 -9.35
CA GLY A 367 3.93 -21.69 -8.26
C GLY A 367 4.66 -22.12 -6.98
N PHE A 368 3.93 -22.13 -5.86
CA PHE A 368 4.44 -22.63 -4.58
C PHE A 368 3.41 -23.51 -3.87
N ARG A 369 3.87 -24.44 -3.04
CA ARG A 369 3.00 -25.44 -2.41
C ARG A 369 2.01 -24.78 -1.46
N ASN A 370 0.74 -25.17 -1.52
CA ASN A 370 -0.24 -24.76 -0.53
C ASN A 370 0.06 -25.44 0.80
N PRO A 371 0.34 -24.68 1.89
CA PRO A 371 0.70 -25.28 3.17
C PRO A 371 -0.46 -26.00 3.89
N LYS A 372 -1.71 -25.82 3.45
CA LYS A 372 -2.88 -26.56 3.94
C LYS A 372 -3.17 -27.81 3.13
N SER A 373 -2.75 -27.83 1.86
CA SER A 373 -2.90 -28.96 0.95
C SER A 373 -1.59 -29.17 0.20
N CYS A 374 -0.69 -29.93 0.80
CA CYS A 374 0.70 -30.04 0.36
C CYS A 374 0.90 -30.67 -1.03
N ASP A 375 -0.15 -31.26 -1.61
CA ASP A 375 -0.18 -31.86 -2.95
C ASP A 375 -0.84 -30.94 -3.99
N VAL A 376 -1.21 -29.71 -3.60
CA VAL A 376 -1.80 -28.70 -4.48
C VAL A 376 -0.98 -27.43 -4.36
N CYS A 377 -0.59 -26.85 -5.49
CA CYS A 377 0.14 -25.61 -5.58
C CYS A 377 -0.82 -24.42 -5.65
N ILE A 378 -0.38 -23.30 -5.08
CA ILE A 378 -0.94 -21.98 -5.37
C ILE A 378 -0.25 -21.51 -6.65
N CYS A 379 -1.05 -21.17 -7.66
CA CYS A 379 -0.58 -20.90 -9.01
C CYS A 379 -0.61 -19.40 -9.34
N PRO A 380 0.40 -18.90 -10.07
CA PRO A 380 0.31 -17.56 -10.65
C PRO A 380 -0.86 -17.44 -11.61
N ARG A 381 -1.35 -16.21 -11.79
CA ARG A 381 -2.44 -15.90 -12.71
C ARG A 381 -2.12 -16.41 -14.11
N GLY A 382 -3.05 -17.19 -14.67
CA GLY A 382 -2.89 -17.85 -15.97
C GLY A 382 -2.53 -19.33 -15.87
N PHE A 383 -2.18 -19.85 -14.70
CA PHE A 383 -1.89 -21.28 -14.52
C PHE A 383 -2.86 -21.93 -13.52
N THR A 384 -3.06 -23.25 -13.67
CA THR A 384 -3.97 -24.06 -12.85
C THR A 384 -3.43 -25.50 -12.73
N GLY A 385 -4.22 -26.38 -12.13
CA GLY A 385 -3.85 -27.76 -11.85
C GLY A 385 -3.10 -27.91 -10.52
N ASN A 386 -2.85 -29.15 -10.12
CA ASN A 386 -2.23 -29.44 -8.82
C ASN A 386 -0.79 -28.93 -8.71
N ASP A 387 -0.05 -28.89 -9.82
CA ASP A 387 1.35 -28.45 -9.86
C ASP A 387 1.55 -27.15 -10.65
N CYS A 388 0.49 -26.45 -11.04
CA CYS A 388 0.54 -25.25 -11.89
C CYS A 388 1.10 -25.47 -13.31
N SER A 389 1.20 -26.71 -13.79
CA SER A 389 1.64 -27.00 -15.16
C SER A 389 0.58 -26.73 -16.22
N GLU A 390 -0.69 -26.68 -15.83
CA GLU A 390 -1.83 -26.51 -16.74
C GLU A 390 -2.09 -25.02 -17.01
N GLU A 391 -2.41 -24.69 -18.26
CA GLU A 391 -2.83 -23.34 -18.65
C GLU A 391 -4.29 -23.10 -18.21
N ALA A 392 -4.56 -21.99 -17.52
CA ALA A 392 -5.89 -21.68 -17.01
C ALA A 392 -6.83 -21.25 -18.14
N THR A 393 -7.78 -22.11 -18.50
CA THR A 393 -8.84 -21.82 -19.46
C THR A 393 -10.18 -21.59 -18.76
N HIS A 394 -10.98 -20.66 -19.27
CA HIS A 394 -12.35 -20.44 -18.82
C HIS A 394 -13.33 -20.73 -19.95
N GLU A 395 -14.37 -21.51 -19.67
CA GLU A 395 -15.49 -21.69 -20.58
C GLU A 395 -16.59 -20.67 -20.23
N TYR A 396 -16.69 -19.62 -21.03
CA TYR A 396 -17.84 -18.73 -21.03
C TYR A 396 -18.84 -19.19 -22.08
N THR A 397 -20.13 -18.94 -21.86
CA THR A 397 -21.24 -19.42 -22.71
C THR A 397 -21.05 -19.11 -24.20
N ASP A 398 -20.41 -17.97 -24.52
CA ASP A 398 -20.32 -17.46 -25.89
C ASP A 398 -18.88 -17.18 -26.36
N ILE A 399 -17.85 -17.54 -25.57
CA ILE A 399 -16.44 -17.39 -25.96
C ILE A 399 -15.56 -18.50 -25.40
N GLN A 400 -14.80 -19.15 -26.28
CA GLN A 400 -13.66 -19.97 -25.85
C GLN A 400 -12.56 -19.04 -25.37
N CYS A 401 -12.32 -19.06 -24.06
CA CYS A 401 -11.45 -18.11 -23.41
C CYS A 401 -10.23 -18.80 -22.82
N GLY A 402 -9.10 -18.53 -23.48
CA GLY A 402 -7.78 -19.00 -23.08
C GLY A 402 -7.28 -20.22 -23.83
N GLY A 403 -6.02 -20.55 -23.56
CA GLY A 403 -5.27 -21.64 -24.18
C GLY A 403 -3.97 -21.18 -24.85
N SER A 404 -3.41 -22.09 -25.65
CA SER A 404 -2.02 -21.98 -26.11
C SER A 404 -1.91 -21.50 -27.56
N LEU A 405 -0.98 -20.58 -27.81
CA LEU A 405 -0.66 -20.04 -29.13
C LEU A 405 0.83 -20.21 -29.43
N THR A 406 1.17 -20.78 -30.58
CA THR A 406 2.57 -20.81 -31.05
C THR A 406 2.88 -19.63 -31.96
N ALA A 407 3.83 -18.81 -31.53
CA ALA A 407 4.39 -17.72 -32.33
C ALA A 407 5.17 -18.28 -33.53
N THR A 408 5.01 -17.65 -34.69
CA THR A 408 5.72 -18.01 -35.93
C THR A 408 6.40 -16.78 -36.50
N SER A 409 7.28 -16.96 -37.48
CA SER A 409 7.86 -15.83 -38.23
C SER A 409 6.82 -15.01 -38.99
N ALA A 410 5.67 -15.61 -39.32
CA ALA A 410 4.51 -14.91 -39.87
C ALA A 410 3.70 -14.21 -38.76
N SER A 411 3.35 -12.95 -38.98
CA SER A 411 2.43 -12.21 -38.11
C SER A 411 1.05 -12.86 -38.12
N LYS A 412 0.47 -13.06 -36.92
CA LYS A 412 -0.90 -13.52 -36.73
C LYS A 412 -1.66 -12.45 -35.95
N THR A 413 -2.86 -12.09 -36.44
CA THR A 413 -3.76 -11.19 -35.72
C THR A 413 -4.89 -12.00 -35.11
N LYS A 414 -5.17 -11.76 -33.83
CA LYS A 414 -6.30 -12.33 -33.10
C LYS A 414 -7.13 -11.20 -32.52
N LEU A 415 -8.45 -11.33 -32.65
CA LEU A 415 -9.42 -10.41 -32.04
C LEU A 415 -10.19 -11.19 -30.97
N TYR A 416 -10.26 -10.63 -29.78
CA TYR A 416 -11.04 -11.15 -28.68
C TYR A 416 -12.05 -10.11 -28.24
N THR A 417 -13.27 -10.55 -27.94
CA THR A 417 -14.34 -9.69 -27.43
C THR A 417 -14.85 -10.33 -26.15
N LEU A 418 -14.57 -9.68 -25.02
CA LEU A 418 -15.07 -10.10 -23.72
C LEU A 418 -16.36 -9.35 -23.42
N ASN A 419 -17.39 -10.07 -22.97
CA ASN A 419 -18.63 -9.48 -22.51
C ASN A 419 -18.42 -8.97 -21.07
N PRO A 420 -18.63 -7.68 -20.77
CA PRO A 420 -18.47 -7.16 -19.41
C PRO A 420 -19.40 -7.84 -18.39
N ASN A 421 -20.50 -8.47 -18.82
CA ASN A 421 -21.43 -9.16 -17.93
C ASN A 421 -20.89 -10.52 -17.42
N TYR A 422 -19.73 -10.99 -17.88
CA TYR A 422 -19.12 -12.22 -17.36
C TYR A 422 -18.61 -12.12 -15.91
N ALA A 423 -18.53 -10.91 -15.35
CA ALA A 423 -18.15 -10.70 -13.94
C ALA A 423 -19.30 -10.98 -12.95
N GLU A 424 -20.45 -11.51 -13.39
CA GLU A 424 -21.58 -11.78 -12.51
C GLU A 424 -21.29 -12.94 -11.53
N LYS A 425 -21.06 -12.57 -10.26
CA LYS A 425 -21.08 -13.36 -8.99
C LYS A 425 -19.76 -13.66 -8.26
N HIS A 426 -18.60 -13.28 -8.79
CA HIS A 426 -17.33 -13.51 -8.09
C HIS A 426 -16.60 -12.20 -7.79
N ILE A 427 -15.86 -12.17 -6.68
CA ILE A 427 -14.94 -11.08 -6.33
C ILE A 427 -13.80 -10.99 -7.36
N GLU A 428 -13.51 -12.10 -8.03
CA GLU A 428 -12.53 -12.18 -9.11
C GLU A 428 -13.09 -11.64 -10.43
N ALA A 429 -12.33 -10.77 -11.10
CA ALA A 429 -12.66 -10.29 -12.43
C ALA A 429 -12.77 -11.46 -13.42
N ALA A 430 -13.67 -11.37 -14.41
CA ALA A 430 -13.67 -12.32 -15.52
C ALA A 430 -12.32 -12.23 -16.26
N THR A 431 -11.52 -13.31 -16.22
CA THR A 431 -10.18 -13.33 -16.81
C THR A 431 -10.11 -14.19 -18.05
N CYS A 432 -9.27 -13.78 -19.00
CA CYS A 432 -9.01 -14.53 -20.23
C CYS A 432 -7.52 -14.64 -20.54
N ASN A 433 -6.94 -15.81 -20.29
CA ASN A 433 -5.50 -16.00 -20.30
C ASN A 433 -5.07 -16.79 -21.53
N TRP A 434 -4.27 -16.16 -22.40
CA TRP A 434 -3.67 -16.80 -23.56
C TRP A 434 -2.16 -16.94 -23.37
N HIS A 435 -1.64 -18.15 -23.53
CA HIS A 435 -0.21 -18.43 -23.40
C HIS A 435 0.42 -18.42 -24.78
N ILE A 436 1.42 -17.57 -24.99
CA ILE A 436 2.11 -17.46 -26.28
C ILE A 436 3.50 -18.08 -26.13
N HIS A 437 3.73 -19.17 -26.86
CA HIS A 437 4.99 -19.90 -26.88
C HIS A 437 5.83 -19.54 -28.09
N ALA A 438 7.11 -19.23 -27.87
CA ALA A 438 8.09 -19.07 -28.94
C ALA A 438 8.78 -20.39 -29.28
N PRO A 439 9.17 -20.62 -30.55
CA PRO A 439 10.14 -21.66 -30.88
C PRO A 439 11.47 -21.45 -30.15
N SER A 440 12.22 -22.52 -29.89
CA SER A 440 13.50 -22.45 -29.19
C SER A 440 14.44 -21.38 -29.76
N CYS A 441 15.07 -20.61 -28.87
CA CYS A 441 15.99 -19.52 -29.19
C CYS A 441 15.37 -18.38 -30.02
N LYS A 442 14.06 -18.17 -29.95
CA LYS A 442 13.36 -17.05 -30.58
C LYS A 442 12.69 -16.16 -29.54
N GLN A 443 12.61 -14.88 -29.86
CA GLN A 443 11.89 -13.90 -29.06
C GLN A 443 10.49 -13.65 -29.66
N ILE A 444 9.51 -13.41 -28.78
CA ILE A 444 8.14 -13.12 -29.20
C ILE A 444 8.02 -11.63 -29.43
N LYS A 445 7.50 -11.25 -30.59
CA LYS A 445 7.17 -9.87 -30.91
C LYS A 445 5.66 -9.66 -30.79
N VAL A 446 5.22 -8.87 -29.82
CA VAL A 446 3.80 -8.55 -29.62
C VAL A 446 3.53 -7.08 -29.96
N GLN A 447 2.44 -6.85 -30.69
CA GLN A 447 1.96 -5.52 -31.03
C GLN A 447 0.46 -5.46 -30.79
N PHE A 448 0.03 -4.47 -30.00
CA PHE A 448 -1.38 -4.15 -29.84
C PHE A 448 -1.76 -3.16 -30.93
N THR A 449 -2.69 -3.55 -31.81
CA THR A 449 -3.12 -2.74 -32.96
C THR A 449 -4.35 -1.91 -32.64
N THR A 450 -5.28 -2.48 -31.89
CA THR A 450 -6.59 -1.90 -31.59
C THR A 450 -7.04 -2.37 -30.21
N PHE A 451 -7.61 -1.45 -29.43
CA PHE A 451 -8.25 -1.74 -28.15
C PHE A 451 -9.48 -0.85 -28.05
N THR A 452 -10.61 -1.48 -27.81
CA THR A 452 -11.88 -0.83 -27.57
C THR A 452 -12.39 -1.35 -26.24
N GLY A 453 -12.37 -0.49 -25.23
CA GLY A 453 -12.89 -0.77 -23.90
C GLY A 453 -13.95 0.27 -23.51
N PRO A 454 -14.61 0.09 -22.36
CA PRO A 454 -15.53 1.09 -21.83
C PRO A 454 -14.83 2.44 -21.64
N THR A 455 -15.58 3.54 -21.74
CA THR A 455 -15.07 4.91 -21.59
C THR A 455 -14.72 5.28 -20.14
N ILE A 456 -14.62 4.30 -19.24
CA ILE A 456 -14.30 4.52 -17.84
C ILE A 456 -12.84 4.99 -17.77
N ASN A 457 -12.66 6.16 -17.20
CA ASN A 457 -11.36 6.79 -17.02
C ASN A 457 -10.74 6.40 -15.66
N SER A 458 -10.68 5.10 -15.32
CA SER A 458 -9.95 4.70 -14.12
C SER A 458 -8.44 4.91 -14.33
N PHE A 459 -7.83 5.59 -13.35
CA PHE A 459 -6.40 5.58 -13.13
C PHE A 459 -6.22 5.24 -11.64
N PRO A 460 -5.53 4.15 -11.31
CA PRO A 460 -4.89 3.18 -12.23
C PRO A 460 -5.91 2.31 -13.02
N CYS A 461 -5.44 1.43 -13.91
CA CYS A 461 -6.30 0.52 -14.71
C CYS A 461 -6.78 -0.68 -13.85
N SER A 462 -7.71 -0.45 -12.92
CA SER A 462 -8.20 -1.43 -11.95
C SER A 462 -9.33 -2.32 -12.47
N ASP A 463 -10.26 -1.75 -13.24
CA ASP A 463 -11.57 -2.42 -13.47
C ASP A 463 -11.56 -3.32 -14.71
N PHE A 464 -10.73 -2.99 -15.69
CA PHE A 464 -10.59 -3.75 -16.93
C PHE A 464 -9.27 -3.40 -17.62
N GLY A 465 -8.75 -4.34 -18.39
CA GLY A 465 -7.61 -4.08 -19.24
C GLY A 465 -7.14 -5.30 -19.99
N LEU A 466 -6.38 -5.05 -21.06
CA LEU A 466 -5.57 -6.06 -21.72
C LEU A 466 -4.17 -6.02 -21.11
N GLU A 467 -3.79 -7.11 -20.47
CA GLU A 467 -2.49 -7.25 -19.83
C GLU A 467 -1.58 -8.21 -20.61
N PHE A 468 -0.30 -7.88 -20.67
CA PHE A 468 0.74 -8.75 -21.18
C PHE A 468 1.80 -9.01 -20.11
N ARG A 469 1.80 -10.24 -19.58
CA ARG A 469 2.83 -10.75 -18.66
C ARG A 469 3.99 -11.32 -19.46
N GLY A 470 5.20 -10.88 -19.12
CA GLY A 470 6.45 -11.24 -19.81
C GLY A 470 7.25 -12.28 -19.02
N GLU A 471 8.55 -12.05 -18.89
CA GLU A 471 9.51 -12.98 -18.25
C GLU A 471 9.20 -13.30 -16.79
N GLN A 472 8.58 -12.38 -16.04
CA GLN A 472 8.12 -12.60 -14.66
C GLN A 472 6.61 -12.75 -14.66
N ILE A 473 6.15 -14.00 -14.69
CA ILE A 473 4.72 -14.37 -14.74
C ILE A 473 4.01 -14.19 -13.40
N GLU A 474 4.78 -14.16 -12.31
CA GLU A 474 4.30 -14.01 -10.93
C GLU A 474 3.72 -12.62 -10.66
N ILE A 475 4.15 -11.61 -11.41
CA ILE A 475 3.73 -10.21 -11.25
C ILE A 475 3.04 -9.68 -12.49
N ALA A 476 2.37 -8.55 -12.29
CA ALA A 476 1.69 -7.87 -13.35
C ALA A 476 2.63 -7.31 -14.43
N GLY A 477 2.14 -7.39 -15.65
CA GLY A 477 2.85 -6.95 -16.84
C GLY A 477 2.44 -5.55 -17.32
N PHE A 478 2.56 -5.34 -18.61
CA PHE A 478 2.07 -4.11 -19.25
C PHE A 478 0.55 -4.19 -19.41
N ARG A 479 -0.21 -3.19 -18.93
CA ARG A 479 -1.68 -3.13 -19.05
C ARG A 479 -2.16 -1.95 -19.89
N ILE A 480 -3.11 -2.23 -20.78
CA ILE A 480 -3.85 -1.25 -21.58
C ILE A 480 -5.31 -1.24 -21.13
N CYS A 481 -5.84 -0.09 -20.73
CA CYS A 481 -7.27 0.12 -20.48
C CYS A 481 -7.85 1.30 -21.28
N LYS A 482 -7.07 1.98 -22.14
CA LYS A 482 -7.52 3.11 -22.96
C LYS A 482 -7.00 3.01 -24.40
N SER A 483 -7.84 3.37 -25.37
CA SER A 483 -7.51 3.29 -26.80
C SER A 483 -6.32 4.19 -27.19
N ASN A 484 -6.14 5.33 -26.53
CA ASN A 484 -5.02 6.24 -26.76
C ASN A 484 -3.67 5.75 -26.19
N GLN A 485 -3.67 4.70 -25.35
CA GLN A 485 -2.42 4.04 -24.93
C GLN A 485 -1.78 3.24 -26.08
N ILE A 486 -2.58 2.80 -27.06
CA ILE A 486 -2.06 2.10 -28.24
C ILE A 486 -1.38 3.06 -29.21
N SER A 487 -1.92 4.27 -29.40
CA SER A 487 -1.34 5.26 -30.32
C SER A 487 0.00 5.81 -29.82
N THR A 488 0.31 5.66 -28.53
CA THR A 488 1.61 5.98 -27.92
C THR A 488 2.55 4.77 -27.85
N SER A 489 2.04 3.53 -27.92
CA SER A 489 2.83 2.29 -27.94
C SER A 489 3.19 1.81 -29.36
N GLN A 490 3.54 2.72 -30.28
CA GLN A 490 3.72 2.41 -31.71
C GLN A 490 4.87 1.45 -32.06
N SER A 491 5.74 1.11 -31.10
CA SER A 491 6.82 0.16 -31.36
C SER A 491 6.36 -1.25 -31.02
N PRO A 492 6.38 -2.19 -31.97
CA PRO A 492 6.25 -3.60 -31.68
C PRO A 492 7.27 -4.01 -30.62
N LYS A 493 6.85 -4.74 -29.59
CA LYS A 493 7.71 -5.09 -28.45
C LYS A 493 8.24 -6.49 -28.64
N THR A 494 9.56 -6.64 -28.54
CA THR A 494 10.22 -7.93 -28.50
C THR A 494 10.38 -8.34 -27.03
N PHE A 495 9.88 -9.51 -26.67
CA PHE A 495 10.01 -10.13 -25.37
C PHE A 495 10.85 -11.39 -25.51
N THR A 496 11.80 -11.59 -24.60
CA THR A 496 12.50 -12.85 -24.47
C THR A 496 11.56 -13.82 -23.76
N ALA A 497 11.27 -14.94 -24.40
CA ALA A 497 10.82 -16.12 -23.67
C ALA A 497 12.10 -16.94 -23.42
N GLU A 498 12.42 -17.21 -22.17
CA GLU A 498 13.51 -18.16 -21.84
C GLU A 498 13.05 -19.60 -22.02
#